data_AF-A0A419SEY7-F1
#
_entry.id   AF-A0A419SEY7-F1
#
_cell.length_a   1.000
_cell.length_b   1.000
_cell.length_c   1.000
_cell.angle_alpha   90.00
_cell.angle_beta   90.00
_cell.angle_gamma   90.00
#
_symmetry.space_group_name_H-M   'P 1'
#
loop_
_entity.id
_entity.type
_entity.pdbx_description
1 polymer ?
#
loop_
_entity_poly.entity_id
_entity_poly.type
_entity_poly.pdbx_seq_one_letter_code
_entity_poly.pdbx_strand_id
1 'polypeptide(L)'
;MEETVIKLSSVQIQFLIDTVESFVDNKKLLHIPDQRGEIVALPFTLKSLQAMKSILDKQSLKDPIEIKINLNKEIERTRLTFSMLNQERSYEVNLDEFDEL
;
A
#
# COMPACT_ATOMS: atom_id res chain seq x y z
N MET A 1 10.75 -13.34 -3.13
CA MET A 1 10.26 -12.01 -2.69
C MET A 1 9.74 -11.33 -3.93
N GLU A 2 8.46 -10.99 -3.94
CA GLU A 2 7.84 -10.29 -5.07
C GLU A 2 7.90 -8.79 -4.75
N GLU A 3 8.78 -8.09 -5.46
CA GLU A 3 8.91 -6.63 -5.36
C GLU A 3 8.02 -6.01 -6.44
N THR A 4 7.10 -5.16 -6.01
CA THR A 4 6.20 -4.41 -6.89
C THR A 4 6.47 -2.92 -6.72
N VAL A 5 6.60 -2.19 -7.83
CA VAL A 5 6.79 -0.74 -7.80
C VAL A 5 5.54 -0.06 -8.30
N ILE A 6 4.94 0.79 -7.47
CA ILE A 6 3.77 1.60 -7.82
C ILE A 6 4.13 3.08 -7.82
N LYS A 7 3.39 3.88 -8.58
CA LYS A 7 3.54 5.34 -8.62
C LYS A 7 2.29 6.02 -8.10
N LEU A 8 2.38 6.66 -6.94
CA LEU A 8 1.26 7.34 -6.30
C LEU A 8 1.63 8.75 -5.85
N SER A 9 0.71 9.68 -6.09
CA SER A 9 0.72 11.05 -5.54
C SER A 9 0.00 11.09 -4.18
N SER A 10 0.20 12.19 -3.43
CA SER A 10 -0.46 12.40 -2.13
C SER A 10 -2.00 12.33 -2.24
N VAL A 11 -2.58 12.84 -3.34
CA VAL A 11 -4.03 12.78 -3.60
C VAL A 11 -4.49 11.34 -3.86
N GLN A 12 -3.74 10.57 -4.64
CA GLN A 12 -4.07 9.16 -4.88
C GLN A 12 -3.98 8.34 -3.59
N ILE A 13 -2.99 8.59 -2.74
CA ILE A 13 -2.92 7.93 -1.43
C ILE A 13 -4.11 8.31 -0.55
N GLN A 14 -4.53 9.58 -0.55
CA GLN A 14 -5.74 9.98 0.18
C GLN A 14 -6.98 9.24 -0.32
N PHE A 15 -7.14 9.13 -1.64
CA PHE A 15 -8.25 8.37 -2.22
C PHE A 15 -8.24 6.89 -1.78
N LEU A 16 -7.06 6.26 -1.70
CA LEU A 16 -6.92 4.89 -1.19
C LEU A 16 -7.26 4.79 0.30
N ILE A 17 -6.91 5.80 1.11
CA ILE A 17 -7.29 5.89 2.53
C ILE A 17 -8.81 5.92 2.64
N ASP A 18 -9.47 6.85 1.95
CA ASP A 18 -10.93 7.00 1.97
C ASP A 18 -11.61 5.71 1.50
N THR A 19 -11.03 5.04 0.50
CA THR A 19 -11.51 3.74 0.01
C THR A 19 -11.42 2.66 1.09
N VAL A 20 -10.28 2.52 1.76
CA VAL A 20 -10.09 1.51 2.81
C VAL A 20 -10.98 1.80 4.02
N GLU A 21 -11.18 3.07 4.39
CA GLU A 21 -12.09 3.46 5.47
C GLU A 21 -13.57 3.17 5.16
N SER A 22 -13.93 3.12 3.87
CA SER A 22 -15.30 2.78 3.44
C SER A 22 -15.63 1.29 3.51
N PHE A 23 -14.65 0.42 3.79
CA PHE A 23 -14.89 -1.02 3.91
C PHE A 23 -15.59 -1.34 5.24
N VAL A 24 -16.90 -1.64 5.17
CA VAL A 24 -17.76 -1.85 6.34
C VAL A 24 -17.63 -3.25 6.94
N ASP A 25 -17.39 -4.27 6.10
CA ASP A 25 -17.53 -5.67 6.51
C ASP A 25 -16.19 -6.43 6.56
N ASN A 26 -15.35 -6.30 5.52
CA ASN A 26 -14.10 -7.06 5.36
C ASN A 26 -12.99 -6.18 4.76
N LYS A 27 -11.72 -6.53 4.99
CA LYS A 27 -10.61 -5.87 4.27
C LYS A 27 -10.62 -6.36 2.82
N LYS A 28 -10.22 -5.48 1.89
CA LYS A 28 -10.13 -5.82 0.47
C LYS A 28 -8.74 -5.52 -0.06
N LEU A 29 -8.29 -6.33 -1.01
CA LEU A 29 -7.07 -6.05 -1.75
C LEU A 29 -7.29 -4.83 -2.66
N LEU A 30 -6.37 -3.87 -2.59
CA LEU A 30 -6.42 -2.70 -3.46
C LEU A 30 -5.76 -3.04 -4.79
N HIS A 31 -6.53 -2.89 -5.87
CA HIS A 31 -6.08 -3.11 -7.24
C HIS A 31 -5.50 -1.82 -7.79
N ILE A 32 -4.18 -1.79 -7.95
CA ILE A 32 -3.43 -0.58 -8.32
C ILE A 32 -2.54 -0.92 -9.51
N PRO A 33 -2.45 -0.06 -10.53
CA PRO A 33 -1.50 -0.25 -11.61
C PRO A 33 -0.06 -0.09 -11.10
N ASP A 34 0.80 -1.03 -11.46
CA ASP A 34 2.23 -0.94 -11.23
C ASP A 34 2.89 0.04 -12.24
N GLN A 35 4.20 0.21 -12.14
CA GLN A 35 4.99 1.06 -13.03
C GLN A 35 4.94 0.65 -14.52
N ARG A 36 4.51 -0.59 -14.83
CA ARG A 36 4.37 -1.14 -16.18
C ARG A 36 2.93 -1.03 -16.69
N GLY A 37 2.00 -0.60 -15.84
CA GLY A 37 0.57 -0.52 -16.12
C GLY A 37 -0.19 -1.84 -15.85
N GLU A 38 0.48 -2.84 -15.28
CA GLU A 38 -0.15 -4.11 -14.88
C GLU A 38 -0.91 -3.92 -13.56
N ILE A 39 -2.13 -4.44 -13.47
CA ILE A 39 -2.92 -4.33 -12.24
C ILE A 39 -2.41 -5.35 -11.23
N VAL A 40 -1.96 -4.87 -10.07
CA VAL A 40 -1.53 -5.67 -8.93
C VAL A 40 -2.50 -5.54 -7.77
N ALA A 41 -2.72 -6.63 -7.04
CA ALA A 41 -3.56 -6.66 -5.86
C ALA A 41 -2.69 -6.57 -4.60
N LEU A 42 -2.80 -5.48 -3.84
CA LEU A 42 -1.95 -5.20 -2.68
C LEU A 42 -2.76 -5.12 -1.38
N PRO A 43 -2.35 -5.79 -0.29
CA PRO A 43 -3.07 -5.82 0.97
C PRO A 43 -2.73 -4.59 1.84
N PHE A 44 -3.02 -3.39 1.32
CA PHE A 44 -2.76 -2.16 2.06
C PHE A 44 -3.66 -2.07 3.29
N THR A 45 -3.04 -1.83 4.44
CA THR A 45 -3.77 -1.47 5.66
C THR A 45 -3.93 0.04 5.75
N LEU A 46 -4.97 0.51 6.43
CA LEU A 46 -5.17 1.93 6.72
C LEU A 46 -3.92 2.57 7.31
N LYS A 47 -3.27 1.89 8.28
CA LYS A 47 -2.03 2.34 8.91
C LYS A 47 -0.87 2.50 7.92
N SER A 48 -0.75 1.58 6.96
CA SER A 48 0.31 1.67 5.94
C SER A 48 0.10 2.86 5.00
N LEU A 49 -1.13 3.13 4.57
CA LEU A 49 -1.46 4.26 3.71
C LEU A 49 -1.32 5.60 4.43
N GLN A 50 -1.79 5.70 5.67
CA GLN A 50 -1.62 6.89 6.51
C GLN A 50 -0.14 7.22 6.74
N ALA A 51 0.72 6.19 6.90
CA ALA A 51 2.15 6.38 7.03
C ALA A 51 2.78 6.92 5.75
N MET A 52 2.42 6.40 4.57
CA MET A 52 2.89 6.94 3.29
C MET A 52 2.44 8.40 3.11
N LYS A 53 1.18 8.70 3.41
CA LYS A 53 0.62 10.06 3.35
C LYS A 53 1.40 11.03 4.25
N SER A 54 1.67 10.63 5.48
CA SER A 54 2.45 11.43 6.44
C SER A 54 3.88 11.73 5.92
N ILE A 55 4.50 10.77 5.24
CA ILE A 55 5.83 10.98 4.64
C ILE A 55 5.75 12.01 3.49
N LEU A 56 4.75 11.91 2.62
CA LEU A 56 4.56 12.86 1.52
C LEU A 56 4.25 14.27 1.99
N ASP A 57 3.36 14.41 2.96
CA ASP A 57 2.94 15.71 3.48
C ASP A 57 4.12 16.45 4.14
N LYS A 58 5.00 15.73 4.84
CA LYS A 58 6.23 16.30 5.43
C LYS A 58 7.21 16.84 4.38
N GLN A 59 7.22 16.25 3.18
CA GLN A 59 8.11 16.69 2.10
C GLN A 59 7.44 17.65 1.11
N SER A 60 6.15 17.97 1.30
CA SER A 60 5.36 18.85 0.42
C SER A 60 5.40 18.43 -1.07
N LEU A 61 5.51 17.12 -1.33
CA LEU A 61 5.60 16.58 -2.68
C LEU A 61 4.21 16.46 -3.31
N LYS A 62 4.06 16.98 -4.53
CA LYS A 62 2.80 16.94 -5.29
C LYS A 62 2.82 15.89 -6.40
N ASP A 63 3.99 15.64 -6.98
CA ASP A 63 4.14 14.68 -8.07
C ASP A 63 4.01 13.23 -7.56
N PRO A 64 3.54 12.31 -8.40
CA PRO A 64 3.59 10.89 -8.10
C PRO A 64 5.02 10.44 -7.83
N ILE A 65 5.20 9.67 -6.77
CA ILE A 65 6.50 9.11 -6.39
C ILE A 65 6.50 7.60 -6.54
N GLU A 66 7.70 7.04 -6.72
CA GLU A 66 7.88 5.60 -6.69
C GLU A 66 7.81 5.08 -5.25
N ILE A 67 6.98 4.06 -5.06
CA ILE A 67 6.83 3.34 -3.80
C ILE A 67 7.13 1.88 -4.12
N LYS A 68 8.19 1.37 -3.52
CA LYS A 68 8.56 -0.05 -3.63
C LYS A 68 7.79 -0.82 -2.57
N ILE A 69 7.04 -1.81 -2.97
CA ILE A 69 6.23 -2.68 -2.11
C ILE A 69 6.82 -4.08 -2.17
N ASN A 70 7.14 -4.62 -1.01
CA ASN A 70 7.61 -5.98 -0.84
C ASN A 70 6.61 -6.73 0.04
N LEU A 71 6.08 -7.83 -0.49
CA LEU A 71 5.23 -8.75 0.25
C LEU A 71 6.06 -9.97 0.63
N ASN A 72 6.28 -10.15 1.93
CA ASN A 72 6.89 -11.36 2.47
C ASN A 72 5.80 -12.22 3.11
N LYS A 73 5.56 -13.40 2.54
CA LYS A 73 4.60 -14.40 3.06
C LYS A 73 5.39 -15.42 3.87
N GLU A 74 5.38 -15.29 5.19
CA GLU A 74 5.85 -16.32 6.11
C GLU A 74 4.68 -17.25 6.48
N ILE A 75 4.98 -18.47 6.95
CA ILE A 75 4.01 -19.59 7.12
C ILE A 75 2.74 -19.17 7.89
N GLU A 76 2.84 -18.23 8.83
CA GLU A 76 1.71 -17.77 9.64
C GLU A 76 1.45 -16.25 9.56
N ARG A 77 2.26 -15.50 8.82
CA ARG A 77 2.18 -14.03 8.78
C ARG A 77 2.59 -13.49 7.42
N THR A 78 1.79 -12.58 6.88
CA THR A 78 2.22 -11.76 5.74
C THR A 78 2.71 -10.42 6.25
N ARG A 79 3.83 -9.95 5.70
CA ARG A 79 4.38 -8.62 5.99
C ARG A 79 4.39 -7.80 4.71
N LEU A 80 3.70 -6.65 4.77
CA LEU A 80 3.78 -5.61 3.75
C LEU A 80 4.86 -4.61 4.16
N THR A 81 5.93 -4.54 3.38
CA THR A 81 6.99 -3.55 3.53
C THR A 81 6.88 -2.56 2.39
N PHE A 82 6.85 -1.27 2.70
CA PHE A 82 6.96 -0.23 1.68
C PHE A 82 8.23 0.60 1.89
N SER A 83 8.84 1.03 0.79
CA SER A 83 9.99 1.93 0.78
C SER A 83 9.76 3.08 -0.19
N MET A 84 9.96 4.30 0.30
CA MET A 84 9.83 5.55 -0.45
C MET A 84 10.68 6.65 0.19
N LEU A 85 11.32 7.50 -0.62
CA LEU A 85 12.06 8.68 -0.14
C LEU A 85 13.06 8.37 0.99
N ASN A 86 13.83 7.28 0.83
CA ASN A 86 14.79 6.74 1.81
C ASN A 86 14.18 6.36 3.18
N GLN A 87 12.88 6.13 3.24
CA GLN A 87 12.17 5.63 4.42
C GLN A 87 11.54 4.28 4.09
N GLU A 88 11.67 3.35 5.03
CA GLU A 88 11.07 2.02 4.95
C GLU A 88 10.17 1.79 6.16
N ARG A 89 9.01 1.17 5.93
CA ARG A 89 8.07 0.76 6.98
C ARG A 89 7.52 -0.61 6.67
N SER A 90 7.29 -1.39 7.73
CA SER A 90 6.73 -2.74 7.64
C SER A 90 5.47 -2.86 8.49
N TYR A 91 4.48 -3.56 7.97
CA TYR A 91 3.20 -3.81 8.63
C TYR A 91 2.88 -5.29 8.52
N GLU A 92 2.49 -5.89 9.64
CA GLU A 92 1.90 -7.24 9.62
C GLU A 92 0.50 -7.16 9.04
N VAL A 93 0.19 -8.13 8.19
CA VAL A 93 -1.04 -8.28 7.45
C VAL A 93 -1.47 -9.74 7.61
N ASN A 94 -2.68 -9.93 8.12
CA ASN A 94 -3.33 -11.23 8.08
C ASN A 94 -4.10 -11.31 6.75
N LEU A 95 -3.63 -12.13 5.80
CA LEU A 95 -4.29 -12.24 4.49
C LEU A 95 -5.68 -12.89 4.59
N ASP A 96 -5.93 -13.69 5.63
CA ASP A 96 -7.24 -14.32 5.85
C ASP A 96 -8.34 -13.29 6.19
N GLU A 97 -7.95 -12.05 6.54
CA GLU A 97 -8.88 -10.93 6.76
C GLU A 97 -9.24 -10.19 5.46
N PHE A 98 -8.59 -10.53 4.35
CA PHE A 98 -8.82 -9.92 3.05
C PHE A 98 -9.67 -10.85 2.18
N ASP A 99 -10.81 -10.35 1.70
CA ASP A 99 -11.60 -11.08 0.72
C ASP A 99 -10.80 -11.20 -0.60
N GLU A 100 -10.64 -12.43 -1.10
CA GLU A 100 -10.34 -12.67 -2.50
C GLU A 100 -11.61 -12.29 -3.29
N LEU A 101 -11.52 -11.24 -4.10
CA LEU A 101 -12.61 -10.80 -4.98
C LEU A 101 -12.97 -11.87 -6.02
#